data_AF-A0A950FNL1-F1
#
_entry.id   AF-A0A950FNL1-F1
#
_cell.length_a   1.000
_cell.length_b   1.000
_cell.length_c   1.000
_cell.angle_alpha   90.00
_cell.angle_beta   90.00
_cell.angle_gamma   90.00
#
_symmetry.space_group_name_H-M   'P 1'
#
loop_
_entity.id
_entity.type
_entity.pdbx_description
1 polymer ?
#
loop_
_entity_poly.entity_id
_entity_poly.type
_entity_poly.pdbx_seq_one_letter_code
_entity_poly.pdbx_strand_id
1 'polypeptide(L)' 'MSSLVHEIRNELAVAVANVEAFRDGVLEPTPERLGTVLGALERVEALLGELPRGEPR' A
#
# COMPACT_ATOMS: atom_id res chain seq x y z
N MET A 1 -3.19 10.43 14.36
CA MET A 1 -3.56 8.98 14.32
C MET A 1 -4.58 8.66 13.24
N SER A 2 -5.72 9.37 13.16
CA SER A 2 -6.69 9.15 12.06
C SER A 2 -6.08 9.36 10.66
N SER A 3 -5.24 10.40 10.47
CA SER A 3 -4.55 10.68 9.20
C SER A 3 -3.62 9.54 8.77
N LEU A 4 -2.69 9.13 9.64
CA LEU A 4 -1.71 8.09 9.32
C LEU A 4 -2.37 6.75 8.94
N VAL A 5 -3.42 6.35 9.67
CA VAL A 5 -4.19 5.16 9.31
C VAL A 5 -4.95 5.34 7.99
N HIS A 6 -5.45 6.55 7.70
CA HIS A 6 -6.06 6.86 6.41
C HIS A 6 -5.04 6.76 5.26
N GLU A 7 -3.83 7.26 5.45
CA GLU A 7 -2.76 7.22 4.46
C GLU A 7 -2.33 5.77 4.17
N ILE A 8 -2.17 4.95 5.22
CA ILE A 8 -1.92 3.50 5.07
C ILE A 8 -3.02 2.84 4.24
N ARG A 9 -4.29 3.14 4.53
CA ARG A 9 -5.42 2.57 3.77
C ARG A 9 -5.42 3.00 2.31
N ASN A 10 -5.05 4.25 2.02
CA ASN A 10 -4.98 4.75 0.65
C ASN A 10 -3.91 4.01 -0.17
N GLU A 11 -2.70 3.86 0.37
CA GLU A 11 -1.62 3.15 -0.32
C GLU A 11 -1.94 1.65 -0.49
N LEU A 12 -2.56 1.02 0.52
CA LEU A 12 -3.07 -0.36 0.39
C LEU A 12 -4.14 -0.48 -0.70
N ALA A 13 -5.06 0.47 -0.81
CA ALA A 13 -6.09 0.45 -1.85
C ALA A 13 -5.47 0.50 -3.27
N VAL A 14 -4.41 1.30 -3.44
CA VAL A 14 -3.66 1.36 -4.71
C VAL A 14 -3.02 0.01 -5.04
N ALA A 15 -2.33 -0.60 -4.07
CA ALA A 15 -1.69 -1.90 -4.26
C ALA A 15 -2.73 -2.99 -4.60
N VAL A 16 -3.82 -3.06 -3.84
CA VAL A 16 -4.89 -4.06 -4.05
C VAL A 16 -5.54 -3.88 -5.42
N ALA A 17 -5.92 -2.66 -5.81
CA ALA A 17 -6.57 -2.42 -7.09
C ALA A 17 -5.70 -2.85 -8.30
N ASN A 18 -4.39 -2.61 -8.23
CA ASN A 18 -3.47 -3.06 -9.27
C ASN A 18 -3.34 -4.59 -9.30
N VAL A 19 -3.20 -5.23 -8.14
CA VAL A 19 -3.12 -6.71 -8.06
C VAL A 19 -4.41 -7.36 -8.57
N GLU A 20 -5.58 -6.82 -8.23
CA GLU A 20 -6.86 -7.29 -8.75
C GLU A 20 -6.95 -7.12 -10.27
N ALA A 21 -6.54 -5.97 -10.80
CA ALA A 21 -6.51 -5.74 -12.24
C ALA A 21 -5.56 -6.69 -12.98
N PHE A 22 -4.43 -7.06 -12.38
CA PHE A 22 -3.51 -8.07 -12.94
C PHE A 22 -4.12 -9.47 -12.89
N ARG A 23 -4.69 -9.86 -11.74
CA ARG A 23 -5.35 -11.16 -11.53
C ARG A 23 -6.50 -11.36 -12.53
N ASP A 24 -7.29 -10.32 -12.74
CA ASP A 24 -8.49 -10.37 -13.58
C ASP A 24 -8.16 -10.19 -15.08
N GLY A 25 -6.87 -10.02 -15.44
CA GLY A 25 -6.42 -9.86 -16.82
C GLY A 25 -6.76 -8.52 -17.45
N VAL A 26 -7.22 -7.54 -16.65
CA VAL A 26 -7.55 -6.18 -17.11
C VAL A 26 -6.29 -5.40 -17.45
N LEU A 27 -5.20 -5.64 -16.71
CA LEU A 27 -3.90 -5.01 -16.92
C LEU A 27 -2.79 -6.06 -16.97
N GLU A 28 -1.91 -5.96 -17.96
CA GLU A 28 -0.65 -6.71 -17.99
C GLU A 28 0.27 -6.27 -16.82
N PRO A 29 0.90 -7.19 -16.05
CA PRO A 29 1.81 -6.88 -14.96
C PRO A 29 3.21 -6.49 -15.49
N THR A 30 3.28 -5.36 -16.20
CA THR A 30 4.55 -4.84 -16.73
C THR A 30 5.49 -4.43 -15.59
N PRO A 31 6.83 -4.38 -15.81
CA PRO A 31 7.77 -3.93 -14.79
C PRO A 31 7.43 -2.57 -14.17
N GLU A 32 6.94 -1.63 -14.98
CA GLU A 32 6.50 -0.31 -14.51
C GLU A 32 5.31 -0.40 -13.55
N ARG A 33 4.30 -1.21 -13.88
CA ARG A 33 3.09 -1.38 -13.06
C ARG A 33 3.37 -2.18 -11.79
N LEU A 34 4.25 -3.17 -11.87
CA LEU A 34 4.77 -3.87 -10.69
C LEU A 34 5.55 -2.91 -9.78
N GLY A 35 6.30 -1.98 -10.36
CA GLY A 35 6.95 -0.88 -9.63
C GLY A 35 5.96 0.00 -8.88
N THR A 36 4.80 0.31 -9.47
CA THR A 36 3.73 1.06 -8.79
C THR A 36 3.19 0.31 -7.57
N VAL A 37 2.95 -0.99 -7.69
CA VAL A 37 2.51 -1.82 -6.54
C VAL A 37 3.57 -1.85 -5.45
N LEU A 38 4.83 -2.11 -5.83
CA LEU A 38 5.93 -2.16 -4.88
C LEU A 38 6.10 -0.83 -4.15
N GLY A 39 6.10 0.29 -4.87
CA GLY A 39 6.23 1.62 -4.27
C GLY A 39 5.05 2.03 -3.37
N ALA A 40 3.84 1.49 -3.60
CA ALA A 40 2.72 1.65 -2.67
C ALA A 40 2.95 0.85 -1.38
N LEU A 41 3.42 -0.40 -1.49
CA LEU A 41 3.73 -1.25 -0.34
C LEU A 41 4.90 -0.71 0.51
N GLU A 42 5.95 -0.20 -0.12
CA GLU A 42 7.07 0.45 0.56
C GLU A 42 6.60 1.69 1.36
N ARG A 43 5.67 2.47 0.79
CA ARG A 43 5.05 3.60 1.51
C ARG A 43 4.21 3.13 2.69
N VAL A 44 3.46 2.03 2.56
CA VAL A 44 2.75 1.42 3.68
C VAL A 44 3.73 1.02 4.79
N GLU A 45 4.85 0.38 4.46
CA GLU A 45 5.88 -0.02 5.43
C GLU A 45 6.44 1.19 6.18
N ALA A 46 6.75 2.29 5.46
CA ALA A 46 7.21 3.54 6.06
C ALA A 46 6.18 4.12 7.03
N LEU A 47 4.91 4.23 6.62
CA LEU A 47 3.83 4.79 7.45
C LEU A 47 3.52 3.90 8.68
N LEU A 48 3.65 2.58 8.56
CA LEU A 48 3.54 1.68 9.70
C LEU A 48 4.68 1.90 10.71
N GLY A 49 5.88 2.24 10.24
CA GLY A 49 7.01 2.60 11.08
C GLY A 49 6.81 3.88 11.91
N GLU A 50 5.92 4.77 11.46
CA GLU A 50 5.55 6.02 12.16
C GLU A 50 4.46 5.81 13.22
N LEU A 51 3.81 4.65 13.26
CA LEU A 51 2.81 4.37 14.28
C LEU A 51 3.47 4.36 15.65
N PRO A 52 2.88 5.05 16.66
CA PRO A 52 3.38 4.95 18.02
C PRO A 52 3.42 3.48 18.43
N ARG A 53 4.59 2.98 18.81
CA ARG A 53 4.68 1.69 19.50
C ARG A 53 3.78 1.82 20.71
N GLY A 54 2.79 0.93 20.84
CA GLY A 54 1.89 0.94 21.99
C GLY A 54 2.72 0.77 23.26
N GLU A 55 3.04 1.87 23.94
CA GLU A 55 3.48 1.80 25.33
C GLU A 55 2.30 1.29 26.14
N PRO A 56 2.46 0.20 26.91
CA PRO A 56 1.43 -0.24 27.83
C PRO A 56 1.17 0.91 28.80
N ARG A 57 -0.07 1.44 28.78
CA ARG A 57 -0.58 2.35 29.80
C ARG A 57 -0.90 1.61 31.08
#